data_AF-A0A090QQZ6-F1
#
_entry.id   AF-A0A090QQZ6-F1
#
_cell.length_a   1.000
_cell.length_b   1.000
_cell.length_c   1.000
_cell.angle_alpha   90.00
_cell.angle_beta   90.00
_cell.angle_gamma   90.00
#
_symmetry.space_group_name_H-M   'P 1'
#
loop_
_entity.id
_entity.type
_entity.pdbx_description
1 polymer ?
#
loop_
_entity_poly.entity_id
_entity_poly.type
_entity_poly.pdbx_seq_one_letter_code
_entity_poly.pdbx_strand_id
1 'polypeptide(L)'
;MKAKLSLIAAAALLAGCAQMPPAPSINSNGAIKWANGVTEEMHISASGSTLTFAAPQSLFNPGGITIFSRIDSARNGNCEHYYSEQAVKTRMQICDNGEVTLIVEGQVINVGALARYMY
;
A
#
# COMPACT_ATOMS: atom_id res chain seq x y z
N MET A 1 -19.91 -6.28 -65.47
CA MET A 1 -20.60 -5.34 -64.54
C MET A 1 -20.58 -6.01 -63.17
N LYS A 2 -19.63 -5.61 -62.31
CA LYS A 2 -19.83 -4.94 -61.01
C LYS A 2 -20.48 -5.80 -59.91
N ALA A 3 -19.72 -5.96 -58.81
CA ALA A 3 -20.14 -6.11 -57.41
C ALA A 3 -20.71 -7.48 -56.98
N LYS A 4 -20.43 -8.05 -55.79
CA LYS A 4 -19.70 -7.58 -54.60
C LYS A 4 -19.38 -8.84 -53.75
N LEU A 5 -18.14 -8.91 -53.25
CA LEU A 5 -17.77 -9.73 -52.09
C LEU A 5 -18.62 -9.30 -50.88
N SER A 6 -19.23 -10.24 -50.18
CA SER A 6 -19.68 -10.05 -48.80
C SER A 6 -19.10 -11.16 -47.93
N LEU A 7 -17.91 -10.90 -47.40
CA LEU A 7 -17.35 -11.57 -46.23
C LEU A 7 -18.16 -11.09 -45.01
N ILE A 8 -18.84 -12.00 -44.32
CA ILE A 8 -19.37 -11.72 -42.98
C ILE A 8 -18.54 -12.56 -42.02
N ALA A 9 -17.41 -12.01 -41.59
CA ALA A 9 -16.68 -12.48 -40.42
C ALA A 9 -17.32 -11.84 -39.18
N ALA A 10 -18.17 -12.59 -38.48
CA ALA A 10 -18.71 -12.18 -37.19
C ALA A 10 -17.61 -12.39 -36.13
N ALA A 11 -16.86 -11.34 -35.83
CA ALA A 11 -15.95 -11.32 -34.70
C ALA A 11 -16.76 -11.19 -33.40
N ALA A 12 -16.98 -12.30 -32.69
CA ALA A 12 -17.49 -12.28 -31.33
C ALA A 12 -16.36 -11.83 -30.40
N LEU A 13 -16.28 -10.52 -30.13
CA LEU A 13 -15.51 -9.97 -29.02
C LEU A 13 -16.24 -10.32 -27.73
N LEU A 14 -15.95 -11.50 -27.16
CA LEU A 14 -16.21 -11.76 -25.75
C LEU A 14 -15.25 -10.86 -24.95
N ALA A 15 -15.70 -9.64 -24.68
CA ALA A 15 -15.15 -8.83 -23.60
C ALA A 15 -15.47 -9.57 -22.30
N GLY A 16 -14.61 -10.52 -21.92
CA GLY A 16 -14.58 -11.03 -20.57
C GLY A 16 -14.28 -9.86 -19.66
N CYS A 17 -15.29 -9.35 -18.96
CA CYS A 17 -15.08 -8.52 -17.80
C CYS A 17 -14.31 -9.37 -16.80
N ALA A 18 -12.98 -9.31 -16.85
CA ALA A 18 -12.13 -9.83 -15.79
C ALA A 18 -12.53 -9.03 -14.55
N GLN A 19 -13.40 -9.60 -13.72
CA GLN A 19 -13.68 -9.11 -12.38
C GLN A 19 -12.36 -9.18 -11.62
N MET A 20 -11.62 -8.07 -11.61
CA MET A 20 -10.44 -7.94 -10.78
C MET A 20 -10.84 -8.28 -9.35
N PRO A 21 -10.08 -9.14 -8.65
CA PRO A 21 -10.35 -9.43 -7.26
C PRO A 21 -10.48 -8.13 -6.48
N PRO A 22 -11.47 -8.01 -5.58
CA PRO A 22 -11.60 -6.82 -4.76
C PRO A 22 -10.28 -6.58 -4.00
N ALA A 23 -9.86 -5.33 -3.94
CA ALA A 23 -8.69 -4.94 -3.16
C ALA A 23 -8.86 -5.43 -1.72
N PRO A 24 -7.78 -5.87 -1.06
CA PRO A 24 -7.87 -6.32 0.31
C PRO A 24 -8.30 -5.13 1.17
N SER A 25 -9.42 -5.29 1.88
CA SER A 25 -9.87 -4.31 2.86
C SER A 25 -9.28 -4.63 4.22
N ILE A 26 -8.83 -3.60 4.92
CA ILE A 26 -8.35 -3.69 6.30
C ILE A 26 -9.30 -2.91 7.21
N ASN A 27 -9.42 -3.32 8.47
CA ASN A 27 -10.11 -2.51 9.49
C ASN A 27 -9.13 -1.42 9.96
N SER A 28 -9.08 -0.28 9.27
CA SER A 28 -8.14 0.78 9.62
C SER A 28 -8.54 1.51 10.90
N ASN A 29 -7.54 1.89 11.68
CA ASN A 29 -7.66 2.74 12.88
C ASN A 29 -6.62 3.88 12.90
N GLY A 30 -5.88 4.02 11.80
CA GLY A 30 -4.81 4.99 11.61
C GLY A 30 -4.61 5.25 10.12
N ALA A 31 -4.00 6.37 9.78
CA ALA A 31 -3.61 6.65 8.41
C ALA A 31 -2.31 7.45 8.38
N ILE A 32 -1.56 7.33 7.28
CA ILE A 32 -0.41 8.18 6.99
C ILE A 32 -0.78 9.10 5.85
N LYS A 33 -0.64 10.41 6.05
CA LYS A 33 -0.69 11.38 4.98
C LYS A 33 0.72 11.64 4.47
N TRP A 34 1.01 11.13 3.29
CA TRP A 34 2.31 11.29 2.63
C TRP A 34 2.45 12.70 2.01
N ALA A 35 3.69 13.16 1.88
CA ALA A 35 4.01 14.46 1.27
C ALA A 35 3.63 14.53 -0.22
N ASN A 36 3.53 13.38 -0.90
CA ASN A 36 3.01 13.29 -2.27
C ASN A 36 1.48 13.49 -2.37
N GLY A 37 0.79 13.74 -1.25
CA GLY A 37 -0.64 13.98 -1.20
C GLY A 37 -1.51 12.72 -1.06
N VAL A 38 -0.90 11.53 -1.07
CA VAL A 38 -1.61 10.26 -0.86
C VAL A 38 -1.84 10.03 0.63
N THR A 39 -3.06 9.63 0.99
CA THR A 39 -3.36 9.10 2.31
C THR A 39 -3.43 7.59 2.24
N GLU A 40 -2.67 6.92 3.08
CA GLU A 40 -2.64 5.47 3.17
C GLU A 40 -3.20 5.00 4.51
N GLU A 41 -4.30 4.27 4.44
CA GLU A 41 -4.97 3.69 5.60
C GLU A 41 -4.16 2.54 6.19
N MET A 42 -4.15 2.45 7.51
CA MET A 42 -3.47 1.39 8.23
C MET A 42 -4.23 0.90 9.46
N HIS A 43 -3.96 -0.33 9.84
CA HIS A 43 -4.31 -0.87 11.14
C HIS A 43 -3.07 -0.93 12.03
N ILE A 44 -3.11 -0.22 13.14
CA ILE A 44 -2.13 -0.25 14.21
C ILE A 44 -2.60 -1.29 15.24
N SER A 45 -1.77 -2.29 15.55
CA SER A 45 -2.11 -3.26 16.59
C SER A 45 -2.20 -2.60 17.97
N ALA A 46 -2.90 -3.24 18.91
CA ALA A 46 -3.13 -2.69 20.24
C ALA A 46 -1.83 -2.33 21.01
N SER A 47 -0.74 -3.07 20.78
CA SER A 47 0.60 -2.83 21.34
C SER A 47 1.44 -1.81 20.54
N GLY A 48 0.95 -1.39 19.36
CA GLY A 48 1.70 -0.61 18.38
C GLY A 48 2.90 -1.34 17.79
N SER A 49 2.99 -2.67 17.95
CA SER A 49 4.13 -3.46 17.48
C SER A 49 4.05 -3.80 16.00
N THR A 50 2.87 -3.64 15.39
CA THR A 50 2.66 -3.89 13.97
C THR A 50 1.77 -2.81 13.34
N LEU A 51 2.07 -2.48 12.09
CA LEU A 51 1.30 -1.61 11.23
C LEU A 51 0.95 -2.39 9.97
N THR A 52 -0.34 -2.46 9.64
CA THR A 52 -0.84 -3.26 8.52
C THR A 52 -1.46 -2.34 7.48
N PHE A 53 -0.99 -2.43 6.24
CA PHE A 53 -1.44 -1.65 5.10
C PHE A 53 -2.10 -2.55 4.06
N ALA A 54 -3.16 -2.06 3.42
CA ALA A 54 -3.65 -2.65 2.19
C ALA A 54 -2.68 -2.23 1.06
N ALA A 55 -1.88 -3.17 0.56
CA ALA A 55 -0.92 -2.87 -0.49
C ALA A 55 -1.64 -2.45 -1.78
N PRO A 56 -1.09 -1.51 -2.57
CA PRO A 56 -1.67 -1.15 -3.85
C PRO A 56 -1.74 -2.37 -4.77
N GLN A 57 -2.86 -2.51 -5.48
CA GLN A 57 -3.09 -3.58 -6.44
C GLN A 57 -2.01 -3.53 -7.53
N SER A 58 -1.06 -4.45 -7.48
CA SER A 58 -0.12 -4.70 -8.59
C SER A 58 -0.74 -5.72 -9.55
N LEU A 59 -0.50 -5.57 -10.86
CA LEU A 59 -0.93 -6.52 -11.90
C LEU A 59 -0.49 -7.97 -11.63
N PHE A 60 0.56 -8.16 -10.82
CA PHE A 60 1.08 -9.47 -10.42
C PHE A 60 0.76 -9.84 -8.96
N ASN A 61 0.14 -8.94 -8.20
CA ASN A 61 -0.30 -9.18 -6.83
C ASN A 61 -1.60 -8.39 -6.52
N PRO A 62 -2.74 -8.84 -7.07
CA PRO A 62 -4.03 -8.18 -6.90
C PRO A 62 -4.62 -8.54 -5.54
N GLY A 63 -4.05 -8.07 -4.43
CA GLY A 63 -4.50 -8.56 -3.12
C GLY A 63 -3.56 -8.46 -1.92
N GLY A 64 -2.47 -7.67 -1.97
CA GLY A 64 -1.45 -7.73 -0.92
C GLY A 64 -1.83 -7.02 0.39
N ILE A 65 -1.44 -7.60 1.51
CA ILE A 65 -1.34 -6.91 2.80
C ILE A 65 0.13 -6.69 3.08
N THR A 66 0.55 -5.47 3.42
CA THR A 66 1.93 -5.20 3.86
C THR A 66 1.94 -4.98 5.36
N ILE A 67 2.79 -5.74 6.06
CA ILE A 67 2.96 -5.65 7.50
C ILE A 67 4.33 -5.04 7.79
N PHE A 68 4.33 -4.02 8.63
CA PHE A 68 5.51 -3.44 9.23
C PHE A 68 5.57 -3.82 10.70
N SER A 69 6.65 -4.48 11.09
CA SER A 69 6.87 -4.95 12.46
C SER A 69 7.92 -4.09 13.15
N ARG A 70 7.64 -3.70 14.40
CA ARG A 70 8.50 -2.82 15.19
C ARG A 70 9.81 -3.52 15.53
N ILE A 71 10.90 -2.76 15.51
CA ILE A 71 12.23 -3.19 15.90
C ILE A 71 12.51 -2.60 17.29
N ASP A 72 12.18 -3.34 18.34
CA ASP A 72 12.26 -2.83 19.72
C ASP A 72 13.71 -2.41 20.12
N SER A 73 14.73 -3.04 19.54
CA SER A 73 16.14 -2.73 19.79
C SER A 73 16.70 -1.53 19.01
N ALA A 74 15.94 -0.98 18.06
CA ALA A 74 16.42 0.08 17.17
C ALA A 74 15.91 1.47 17.53
N ARG A 75 15.28 1.65 18.70
CA ARG A 75 14.82 2.96 19.17
C ARG A 75 15.96 3.97 19.17
N ASN A 76 15.81 5.04 18.40
CA ASN A 76 16.76 6.13 18.33
C ASN A 76 16.05 7.44 18.70
N GLY A 77 16.33 7.96 19.89
CA GLY A 77 15.64 9.13 20.42
C GLY A 77 14.14 8.89 20.58
N ASN A 78 13.33 9.78 20.00
CA ASN A 78 11.87 9.75 20.12
C ASN A 78 11.18 9.01 18.96
N CYS A 79 11.91 8.22 18.18
CA CYS A 79 11.38 7.55 17.00
C CYS A 79 11.42 6.03 17.12
N GLU A 80 10.30 5.42 16.75
CA GLU A 80 10.14 3.99 16.59
C GLU A 80 10.50 3.58 15.17
N HIS A 81 11.16 2.43 15.04
CA HIS A 81 11.55 1.87 13.74
C HIS A 81 10.79 0.58 13.47
N TYR A 82 10.38 0.41 12.23
CA TYR A 82 9.67 -0.75 11.74
C TYR A 82 10.36 -1.29 10.49
N TYR A 83 10.33 -2.60 10.29
CA TYR A 83 10.75 -3.25 9.05
C TYR A 83 9.54 -3.87 8.34
N SER A 84 9.56 -3.88 7.01
CA SER A 84 8.56 -4.62 6.25
C SER A 84 8.86 -6.11 6.33
N GLU A 85 7.87 -6.91 6.73
CA GLU A 85 7.97 -8.37 6.74
C GLU A 85 8.10 -8.97 5.32
N GLN A 86 7.71 -8.21 4.30
CA GLN A 86 7.71 -8.62 2.90
C GLN A 86 8.88 -8.04 2.10
N ALA A 87 9.49 -6.96 2.57
CA ALA A 87 10.58 -6.27 1.90
C ALA A 87 11.69 -5.93 2.90
N VAL A 88 12.68 -6.83 3.02
CA VAL A 88 13.74 -6.80 4.04
C VAL A 88 14.52 -5.47 4.10
N LYS A 89 14.62 -4.75 2.97
CA LYS A 89 15.31 -3.46 2.87
C LYS A 89 14.38 -2.24 2.97
N THR A 90 13.10 -2.45 3.25
CA THR A 90 12.11 -1.40 3.46
C THR A 90 11.87 -1.22 4.94
N ARG A 91 12.03 0.03 5.41
CA ARG A 91 11.85 0.42 6.80
C ARG A 91 10.97 1.65 6.89
N MET A 92 10.26 1.75 8.00
CA MET A 92 9.48 2.93 8.34
C MET A 92 9.94 3.44 9.70
N GLN A 93 10.07 4.76 9.82
CA GLN A 93 10.36 5.42 11.08
C GLN A 93 9.16 6.30 11.44
N ILE A 94 8.69 6.22 12.68
CA ILE A 94 7.59 7.04 13.19
C ILE A 94 8.03 7.69 14.48
N CYS A 95 8.00 9.02 14.53
CA CYS A 95 8.39 9.80 15.70
C CYS A 95 7.18 10.20 16.55
N ASP A 96 7.41 10.55 17.82
CA ASP A 96 6.39 10.98 18.79
C ASP A 96 5.53 12.17 18.32
N ASN A 97 6.13 13.08 17.54
CA ASN A 97 5.47 14.21 16.89
C ASN A 97 4.55 13.80 15.73
N GLY A 98 4.51 12.51 15.38
CA GLY A 98 3.73 11.95 14.30
C GLY A 98 4.39 12.02 12.93
N GLU A 99 5.64 12.47 12.82
CA GLU A 99 6.40 12.42 11.56
C GLU A 99 6.66 10.97 11.16
N VAL A 100 6.48 10.68 9.87
CA VAL A 100 6.71 9.36 9.29
C VAL A 100 7.73 9.48 8.17
N THR A 101 8.73 8.61 8.18
CA THR A 101 9.73 8.50 7.11
C THR A 101 9.76 7.08 6.57
N LEU A 102 9.63 6.94 5.25
CA LEU A 102 9.75 5.67 4.54
C LEU A 102 11.12 5.57 3.89
N ILE A 103 11.84 4.50 4.23
CA ILE A 103 13.22 4.25 3.84
C ILE A 103 13.28 2.96 3.05
N VAL A 104 13.88 2.99 1.87
CA VAL A 104 14.12 1.81 1.03
C VAL A 104 15.60 1.77 0.68
N GLU A 105 16.24 0.63 0.96
CA GLU A 105 17.68 0.43 0.74
C GLU A 105 18.58 1.50 1.42
N GLY A 106 18.14 2.03 2.55
CA GLY A 106 18.86 3.07 3.30
C GLY A 106 18.64 4.50 2.79
N GLN A 107 17.83 4.69 1.76
CA GLN A 107 17.47 6.01 1.24
C GLN A 107 16.05 6.39 1.65
N VAL A 108 15.85 7.66 2.01
CA VAL A 108 14.51 8.21 2.25
C VAL A 108 13.79 8.34 0.91
N ILE A 109 12.72 7.59 0.72
CA ILE A 109 11.92 7.61 -0.51
C ILE A 109 10.61 8.40 -0.36
N ASN A 110 10.12 8.54 0.87
CA ASN A 110 8.93 9.32 1.16
C ASN A 110 8.93 9.80 2.61
N VAL A 111 8.23 10.90 2.86
CA VAL A 111 7.96 11.42 4.20
C VAL A 111 6.48 11.76 4.32
N GLY A 112 5.97 11.75 5.54
CA GLY A 112 4.56 11.98 5.81
C GLY A 112 4.32 12.27 7.28
N ALA A 113 3.05 12.29 7.65
CA ALA A 113 2.64 12.42 9.03
C ALA A 113 1.48 11.47 9.32
N LEU A 114 1.42 10.99 10.55
CA LEU A 114 0.24 10.30 11.07
C LEU A 114 -0.96 11.25 10.99
N ALA A 115 -1.94 10.87 10.18
CA ALA A 115 -3.25 11.49 10.20
C ALA A 115 -3.98 10.94 11.42
N ARG A 116 -4.07 11.73 12.51
CA ARG A 116 -4.90 11.35 13.66
C ARG A 116 -6.34 11.17 13.17
N TYR A 117 -6.91 9.99 13.40
CA TYR A 117 -8.35 9.87 13.55
C TYR A 117 -8.75 10.67 14.80
N MET A 118 -9.21 11.90 14.60
CA MET A 118 -9.99 12.58 15.64
C MET A 118 -11.33 11.85 15.71
N TYR A 119 -11.52 11.04 16.74
CA TYR A 119 -12.84 10.56 17.15
C TYR A 119 -13.58 11.70 17.87
#